data_AF-A0A9Q7THS2-F1
#
_entry.id   AF-A0A9Q7THS2-F1
#
_cell.length_a   1.000
_cell.length_b   1.000
_cell.length_c   1.000
_cell.angle_alpha   90.00
_cell.angle_beta   90.00
_cell.angle_gamma   90.00
#
_symmetry.space_group_name_H-M   'P 1'
#
loop_
_entity.id
_entity.type
_entity.pdbx_description
1 polymer ?
#
loop_
_entity_poly.entity_id
_entity_poly.type
_entity_poly.pdbx_seq_one_letter_code
_entity_poly.pdbx_strand_id
1 'polypeptide(L)'
;MLPSTRAGQMGRGDDDQVTAGNGHEEGWLMQVVKILQLANSALTAEEAIVRAMSLISISNQAPRGETKKIPKDVSSSIVHIKKLSDSNWHTWEPTFIDCLQRVHNAKEILYGTIAPGNEEYDKDLDKALVGLIHACCDNSPDSRIDTYTVRGADEEVQLGSTLYAKLKKALTLNDAVKRAGLQDHIHTVRLHNQDVVKLGKELDSIWNNVVCLQRHFNEDLKKSTLYCCTAQDWFYTNSVDALKTAKPDCKYNEAYCHGPECTGSKKAVGSYGRSIGIRGQVSWA
;
A
#
# COMPACT_ATOMS: atom_id res chain seq x y z
N MET A 1 -20.61 -68.50 -4.29
CA MET A 1 -22.08 -68.68 -4.37
C MET A 1 -22.57 -69.12 -2.99
N LEU A 2 -23.39 -68.25 -2.35
CA LEU A 2 -24.51 -68.41 -1.38
C LEU A 2 -24.52 -69.58 -0.36
N PRO A 3 -25.32 -69.51 0.74
CA PRO A 3 -26.15 -68.41 1.30
C PRO A 3 -25.88 -68.17 2.82
N SER A 4 -26.21 -67.03 3.44
CA SER A 4 -27.51 -66.38 3.69
C SER A 4 -28.44 -67.10 4.69
N THR A 5 -28.75 -66.35 5.77
CA THR A 5 -29.98 -66.29 6.61
C THR A 5 -30.26 -67.35 7.67
N ARG A 6 -30.24 -66.93 8.95
CA ARG A 6 -31.20 -67.39 9.97
C ARG A 6 -31.43 -66.31 11.05
N ALA A 7 -32.70 -65.95 11.23
CA ALA A 7 -33.43 -65.45 12.41
C ALA A 7 -32.73 -64.41 13.32
N GLY A 8 -33.29 -63.23 13.61
CA GLY A 8 -34.67 -62.97 14.00
C GLY A 8 -34.72 -62.68 15.50
N GLN A 9 -34.79 -61.38 15.84
CA GLN A 9 -35.35 -60.67 17.03
C GLN A 9 -35.43 -61.43 18.37
N MET A 10 -35.07 -60.85 19.53
CA MET A 10 -35.58 -59.58 20.06
C MET A 10 -34.78 -59.21 21.33
N GLY A 11 -34.40 -57.95 21.51
CA GLY A 11 -33.81 -57.47 22.76
C GLY A 11 -33.55 -55.96 22.69
N ARG A 12 -34.49 -55.19 23.24
CA ARG A 12 -34.51 -53.72 23.31
C ARG A 12 -33.19 -53.09 23.78
N GLY A 13 -32.82 -52.00 23.13
CA GLY A 13 -31.88 -50.99 23.60
C GLY A 13 -31.99 -49.80 22.66
N ASP A 14 -32.81 -48.84 23.03
CA ASP A 14 -33.00 -47.58 22.30
C ASP A 14 -31.71 -46.74 22.28
N ASP A 15 -31.74 -45.80 21.34
CA ASP A 15 -30.95 -44.58 21.20
C ASP A 15 -29.64 -44.61 20.41
N ASP A 16 -29.80 -44.09 19.20
CA ASP A 16 -28.83 -43.38 18.38
C ASP A 16 -27.83 -42.57 19.22
N GLN A 17 -26.52 -42.78 19.00
CA GLN A 17 -25.64 -41.64 18.78
C GLN A 17 -24.32 -42.03 18.12
N VAL A 18 -24.25 -41.63 16.85
CA VAL A 18 -23.10 -41.02 16.20
C VAL A 18 -22.12 -40.41 17.22
N THR A 19 -20.92 -40.97 17.34
CA THR A 19 -19.76 -40.20 17.85
C THR A 19 -18.91 -39.81 16.65
N ALA A 20 -19.41 -38.78 15.95
CA ALA A 20 -18.57 -37.84 15.23
C ALA A 20 -17.70 -37.08 16.24
N GLY A 21 -16.54 -36.61 15.77
CA GLY A 21 -15.41 -36.21 16.61
C GLY A 21 -15.64 -35.09 17.62
N ASN A 22 -14.73 -35.01 18.58
CA ASN A 22 -14.51 -33.82 19.39
C ASN A 22 -13.00 -33.63 19.57
N GLY A 23 -12.39 -32.94 18.60
CA GLY A 23 -11.22 -32.13 18.88
C GLY A 23 -11.69 -30.99 19.78
N HIS A 24 -11.49 -31.13 21.08
CA HIS A 24 -11.92 -30.14 22.05
C HIS A 24 -11.08 -28.87 21.82
N GLU A 25 -11.66 -27.86 21.17
CA GLU A 25 -11.14 -26.51 21.20
C GLU A 25 -11.11 -26.08 22.68
N GLU A 26 -9.90 -25.96 23.24
CA GLU A 26 -9.74 -25.36 24.56
C GLU A 26 -10.16 -23.90 24.46
N GLY A 27 -11.26 -23.55 25.13
CA GLY A 27 -11.75 -22.18 25.18
C GLY A 27 -10.65 -21.23 25.64
N TRP A 28 -10.56 -20.06 25.00
CA TRP A 28 -9.50 -19.05 25.19
C TRP A 28 -9.18 -18.73 26.66
N LEU A 29 -10.19 -18.75 27.54
CA LEU A 29 -10.04 -18.62 28.99
C LEU A 29 -9.04 -19.62 29.59
N MET A 30 -9.06 -20.88 29.15
CA MET A 30 -8.11 -21.91 29.59
C MET A 30 -6.71 -21.65 29.07
N GLN A 31 -6.56 -21.05 27.89
CA GLN A 31 -5.24 -20.65 27.38
C GLN A 31 -4.65 -19.51 28.22
N VAL A 32 -5.44 -18.51 28.57
CA VAL A 32 -5.01 -17.39 29.44
C VAL A 32 -4.62 -17.88 30.83
N VAL A 33 -5.41 -18.79 31.42
CA VAL A 33 -5.09 -19.41 32.71
C VAL A 33 -3.75 -20.15 32.65
N LYS A 34 -3.51 -20.95 31.60
CA LYS A 34 -2.23 -21.65 31.41
C LYS A 34 -1.05 -20.69 31.29
N ILE A 35 -1.21 -19.59 30.56
CA ILE A 35 -0.17 -18.56 30.41
C ILE A 35 0.15 -17.91 31.77
N LEU A 36 -0.88 -17.59 32.57
CA LEU A 36 -0.69 -17.01 33.90
C LEU A 36 0.02 -17.96 34.87
N GLN A 37 -0.28 -19.26 34.80
CA GLN A 37 0.38 -20.28 35.61
C GLN A 37 1.80 -20.58 35.12
N LEU A 38 2.07 -20.48 33.82
CA LEU A 38 3.43 -20.55 33.26
C LEU A 38 4.30 -19.37 33.73
N ALA A 39 3.73 -18.18 33.77
CA ALA A 39 4.43 -16.97 34.22
C ALA A 39 4.62 -16.93 35.74
N ASN A 40 3.75 -17.58 36.50
CA ASN A 40 3.87 -17.70 37.95
C ASN A 40 3.38 -19.08 38.42
N SER A 41 4.32 -20.00 38.59
CA SER A 41 4.03 -21.39 38.99
C SER A 41 3.49 -21.53 40.41
N ALA A 42 3.57 -20.48 41.23
CA ALA A 42 3.00 -20.48 42.58
C ALA A 42 1.50 -20.12 42.58
N LEU A 43 0.95 -19.71 41.43
CA LEU A 43 -0.44 -19.28 41.31
C LEU A 43 -1.38 -20.49 41.20
N THR A 44 -2.34 -20.59 42.11
CA THR A 44 -3.33 -21.67 42.06
C THR A 44 -4.27 -21.50 40.86
N ALA A 45 -4.90 -22.59 40.40
CA ALA A 45 -5.82 -22.53 39.26
C ALA A 45 -7.00 -21.58 39.52
N GLU A 46 -7.51 -21.53 40.75
CA GLU A 46 -8.59 -20.64 41.15
C GLU A 46 -8.16 -19.16 41.09
N GLU A 47 -6.96 -18.83 41.59
CA GLU A 47 -6.41 -17.47 41.50
C GLU A 47 -6.14 -17.06 40.05
N ALA A 48 -5.68 -18.00 39.21
CA ALA A 48 -5.43 -17.76 37.80
C ALA A 48 -6.74 -17.47 37.05
N ILE A 49 -7.81 -18.21 37.36
CA ILE A 49 -9.14 -18.00 36.82
C ILE A 49 -9.71 -16.65 37.27
N VAL A 50 -9.60 -16.29 38.55
CA VAL A 50 -10.06 -14.98 39.06
C VAL A 50 -9.29 -13.83 38.40
N ARG A 51 -7.97 -13.96 38.22
CA ARG A 51 -7.17 -12.95 37.50
C ARG A 51 -7.51 -12.89 36.02
N ALA A 52 -7.73 -14.03 35.36
CA ALA A 52 -8.16 -14.07 33.96
C ALA A 52 -9.54 -13.40 33.78
N MET A 53 -10.50 -13.67 34.68
CA MET A 53 -11.82 -13.03 34.66
C MET A 53 -11.74 -11.53 34.98
N SER A 54 -10.83 -11.10 35.86
CA SER A 54 -10.58 -9.68 36.11
C SER A 54 -10.01 -8.96 34.88
N LEU A 55 -9.07 -9.59 34.16
CA LEU A 55 -8.55 -9.08 32.89
C LEU A 55 -9.65 -8.97 31.82
N ILE A 56 -10.56 -9.94 31.76
CA ILE A 56 -11.73 -9.91 30.87
C ILE A 56 -12.70 -8.80 31.27
N SER A 57 -12.90 -8.56 32.57
CA SER A 57 -13.76 -7.49 33.07
C SER A 57 -13.21 -6.10 32.73
N ILE A 58 -11.88 -5.95 32.68
CA ILE A 58 -11.22 -4.73 32.21
C ILE A 58 -11.38 -4.59 30.68
N SER A 59 -11.27 -5.70 29.93
CA SER A 59 -11.48 -5.71 28.48
C SER A 59 -12.93 -5.48 28.05
N ASN A 60 -13.90 -5.86 28.89
CA ASN A 60 -15.34 -5.78 28.61
C ASN A 60 -16.03 -4.58 29.28
N GLN A 61 -15.28 -3.66 29.91
CA GLN A 61 -15.84 -2.36 30.26
C GLN A 61 -16.08 -1.58 28.97
N ALA A 62 -17.35 -1.55 28.53
CA ALA A 62 -17.83 -0.53 27.62
C ALA A 62 -17.48 0.84 28.21
N PRO A 63 -16.82 1.75 27.47
CA PRO A 63 -16.52 3.09 27.97
C PRO A 63 -17.83 3.85 28.09
N ARG A 64 -18.46 3.75 29.27
CA ARG A 64 -19.63 4.53 29.66
C ARG A 64 -19.16 5.96 29.94
N GLY A 65 -19.50 6.86 29.01
CA GLY A 65 -20.03 8.16 29.37
C GLY A 65 -19.06 9.24 29.87
N GLU A 66 -17.78 9.18 29.52
CA GLU A 66 -16.93 10.38 29.55
C GLU A 66 -16.65 10.79 28.10
N THR A 67 -16.92 12.06 27.78
CA THR A 67 -16.70 12.68 26.46
C THR A 67 -15.47 12.08 25.79
N LYS A 68 -15.68 11.30 24.72
CA LYS A 68 -14.65 10.60 23.94
C LYS A 68 -13.72 11.62 23.27
N LYS A 69 -12.86 12.24 24.07
CA LYS A 69 -11.73 13.03 23.61
C LYS A 69 -10.66 12.05 23.18
N ILE A 70 -10.01 12.36 22.06
CA ILE A 70 -8.86 11.60 21.61
C ILE A 70 -7.84 11.54 22.76
N PRO A 71 -7.35 10.35 23.13
CA PRO A 71 -6.40 10.20 24.22
C PRO A 71 -5.19 11.14 24.04
N LYS A 72 -4.71 11.72 25.14
CA LYS A 72 -3.62 12.70 25.12
C LYS A 72 -2.33 12.11 24.55
N ASP A 73 -2.06 10.84 24.84
CA ASP A 73 -0.92 10.10 24.30
C ASP A 73 -1.02 9.89 22.78
N VAL A 74 -2.21 9.63 22.25
CA VAL A 74 -2.46 9.57 20.80
C VAL A 74 -2.22 10.94 20.17
N SER A 75 -2.79 12.00 20.74
CA SER A 75 -2.58 13.36 20.27
C SER A 75 -1.09 13.77 20.31
N SER A 76 -0.37 13.41 21.38
CA SER A 76 1.07 13.65 21.51
C SER A 76 1.88 12.87 20.47
N SER A 77 1.53 11.61 20.21
CA SER A 77 2.20 10.79 19.19
C SER A 77 2.04 11.40 17.80
N ILE A 78 0.84 11.89 17.50
CA ILE A 78 0.52 12.53 16.22
C ILE A 78 1.33 13.82 15.99
N VAL A 79 1.61 14.60 17.05
CA VAL A 79 2.47 15.80 16.96
C VAL A 79 3.89 15.48 16.48
N HIS A 80 4.39 14.26 16.74
CA HIS A 80 5.71 13.83 16.32
C HIS A 80 5.74 13.24 14.90
N ILE A 81 4.58 13.02 14.27
CA ILE A 81 4.52 12.62 12.87
C ILE A 81 4.99 13.81 12.02
N LYS A 82 5.83 13.52 11.01
CA LYS A 82 6.22 14.51 10.00
C LYS A 82 4.95 15.14 9.40
N LYS A 83 4.90 16.47 9.26
CA LYS A 83 3.75 17.17 8.68
C LYS A 83 3.40 16.61 7.30
N LEU A 84 2.10 16.49 7.01
CA LEU A 84 1.58 16.02 5.74
C LEU A 84 1.85 17.06 4.65
N SER A 85 2.48 16.61 3.57
CA SER A 85 2.82 17.40 2.39
C SER A 85 2.40 16.70 1.10
N ASP A 86 2.58 17.38 -0.02
CA ASP A 86 2.23 16.89 -1.37
C ASP A 86 3.03 15.66 -1.84
N SER A 87 3.97 15.17 -1.04
CA SER A 87 4.91 14.12 -1.43
C SER A 87 5.07 12.98 -0.42
N ASN A 88 4.48 13.08 0.77
CA ASN A 88 4.71 12.09 1.82
C ASN A 88 3.45 11.31 2.23
N TRP A 89 2.35 11.40 1.48
CA TRP A 89 1.11 10.67 1.78
C TRP A 89 1.36 9.18 2.10
N HIS A 90 2.18 8.50 1.31
CA HIS A 90 2.46 7.07 1.46
C HIS A 90 3.23 6.69 2.74
N THR A 91 3.99 7.62 3.33
CA THR A 91 4.63 7.42 4.65
C THR A 91 3.78 7.97 5.78
N TRP A 92 3.04 9.04 5.51
CA TRP A 92 2.20 9.72 6.48
C TRP A 92 0.94 8.90 6.82
N GLU A 93 0.20 8.41 5.82
CA GLU A 93 -1.06 7.69 6.02
C GLU A 93 -0.91 6.48 6.95
N PRO A 94 0.04 5.54 6.73
CA PRO A 94 0.17 4.38 7.61
C PRO A 94 0.52 4.78 9.04
N THR A 95 1.41 5.77 9.22
CA THR A 95 1.84 6.24 10.54
C THR A 95 0.68 6.93 11.29
N PHE A 96 -0.09 7.75 10.58
CA PHE A 96 -1.26 8.44 11.14
C PHE A 96 -2.34 7.44 11.55
N ILE A 97 -2.66 6.48 10.68
CA ILE A 97 -3.65 5.43 10.97
C ILE A 97 -3.18 4.53 12.12
N ASP A 98 -1.89 4.19 12.20
CA ASP A 98 -1.32 3.41 13.30
C ASP A 98 -1.52 4.10 14.66
N CYS A 99 -1.28 5.41 14.72
CA CYS A 99 -1.55 6.20 15.93
C CYS A 99 -3.04 6.15 16.34
N LEU A 100 -3.95 6.10 15.36
CA LEU A 100 -5.39 6.08 15.60
C LEU A 100 -5.95 4.69 15.94
N GLN A 101 -5.19 3.60 15.79
CA GLN A 101 -5.68 2.24 16.07
C GLN A 101 -6.19 2.07 17.52
N ARG A 102 -5.67 2.86 18.46
CA ARG A 102 -6.07 2.84 19.87
C ARG A 102 -7.38 3.58 20.15
N VAL A 103 -7.90 4.32 19.18
CA VAL A 103 -9.14 5.09 19.29
C VAL A 103 -10.25 4.31 18.62
N HIS A 104 -11.16 3.77 19.45
CA HIS A 104 -12.29 2.99 18.96
C HIS A 104 -13.10 3.76 17.90
N ASN A 105 -13.39 3.09 16.79
CA ASN A 105 -14.13 3.59 15.62
C ASN A 105 -13.45 4.71 14.81
N ALA A 106 -12.27 5.22 15.20
CA ALA A 106 -11.65 6.35 14.51
C ALA A 106 -11.28 6.04 13.06
N LYS A 107 -10.75 4.84 12.81
CA LYS A 107 -10.37 4.39 11.47
C LYS A 107 -11.59 4.16 10.59
N GLU A 108 -12.61 3.52 11.14
CA GLU A 108 -13.87 3.20 10.47
C GLU A 108 -14.66 4.47 10.12
N ILE A 109 -14.66 5.46 11.02
CA ILE A 109 -15.22 6.79 10.76
C ILE A 109 -14.41 7.50 9.66
N LEU A 110 -13.07 7.53 9.73
CA LEU A 110 -12.22 8.14 8.69
C LEU A 110 -12.38 7.48 7.32
N TYR A 111 -12.59 6.17 7.27
CA TYR A 111 -12.81 5.45 6.01
C TYR A 111 -14.26 5.54 5.54
N GLY A 112 -15.16 6.15 6.33
CA GLY A 112 -16.57 6.28 6.02
C GLY A 112 -17.36 4.98 6.12
N THR A 113 -16.80 3.94 6.75
CA THR A 113 -17.50 2.68 7.04
C THR A 113 -18.58 2.90 8.10
N ILE A 114 -18.28 3.73 9.11
CA ILE A 114 -19.27 4.24 10.07
C ILE A 114 -19.64 5.67 9.64
N ALA A 115 -20.84 5.82 9.07
CA ALA A 115 -21.33 7.08 8.52
C ALA A 115 -22.29 7.80 9.49
N PRO A 116 -22.52 9.12 9.31
CA PRO A 116 -23.55 9.84 10.07
C PRO A 116 -24.91 9.14 9.99
N GLY A 117 -25.58 9.01 11.14
CA GLY A 117 -26.84 8.26 11.27
C GLY A 117 -26.67 6.81 11.72
N ASN A 118 -25.44 6.29 11.76
CA ASN A 118 -25.13 5.03 12.43
C ASN A 118 -25.06 5.24 13.97
N GLU A 119 -25.53 4.28 14.76
CA GLU A 119 -25.49 4.33 16.24
C GLU A 119 -24.06 4.37 16.80
N GLU A 120 -23.11 3.79 16.08
CA GLU A 120 -21.68 3.77 16.41
C GLU A 120 -20.93 5.04 15.97
N TYR A 121 -21.60 5.93 15.22
CA TYR A 121 -21.01 7.18 14.75
C TYR A 121 -20.93 8.20 15.88
N ASP A 122 -19.71 8.65 16.15
CA ASP A 122 -19.41 9.67 17.14
C ASP A 122 -19.05 10.98 16.45
N LYS A 123 -19.98 11.96 16.53
CA LYS A 123 -19.84 13.28 15.92
C LYS A 123 -18.69 14.10 16.53
N ASP A 124 -18.45 13.96 17.84
CA ASP A 124 -17.39 14.70 18.51
C ASP A 124 -16.02 14.11 18.15
N LEU A 125 -15.94 12.78 18.02
CA LEU A 125 -14.76 12.10 17.51
C LEU A 125 -14.47 12.50 16.06
N ASP A 126 -15.47 12.51 15.17
CA ASP A 126 -15.28 12.93 13.77
C ASP A 126 -14.76 14.37 13.69
N LYS A 127 -15.33 15.29 14.48
CA LYS A 127 -14.84 16.67 14.57
C LYS A 127 -13.39 16.75 15.08
N ALA A 128 -13.04 15.92 16.06
CA ALA A 128 -11.67 15.86 16.56
C ALA A 128 -10.69 15.31 15.51
N LEU A 129 -11.11 14.31 14.73
CA LEU A 129 -10.33 13.74 13.63
C LEU A 129 -10.09 14.76 12.52
N VAL A 130 -11.11 15.55 12.15
CA VAL A 130 -10.96 16.68 11.22
C VAL A 130 -9.91 17.66 11.75
N GLY A 131 -10.01 18.06 13.03
CA GLY A 131 -9.05 18.94 13.67
C GLY A 131 -7.62 18.39 13.67
N LEU A 132 -7.44 17.09 13.91
CA LEU A 132 -6.15 16.42 13.85
C LEU A 132 -5.55 16.40 12.44
N ILE A 133 -6.35 16.09 11.42
CA ILE A 133 -5.87 16.10 10.03
C ILE A 133 -5.37 17.51 9.68
N HIS A 134 -6.15 18.55 9.95
CA HIS A 134 -5.75 19.94 9.73
C HIS A 134 -4.47 20.31 10.51
N ALA A 135 -4.37 19.87 11.76
CA ALA A 135 -3.17 20.11 12.56
C ALA A 135 -1.93 19.37 12.01
N CYS A 136 -2.11 18.27 11.29
CA CYS A 136 -1.00 17.52 10.69
C CYS A 136 -0.54 18.08 9.36
N CYS A 137 -1.33 18.90 8.68
CA CYS A 137 -0.97 19.51 7.41
C CYS A 137 0.23 20.47 7.56
N ASP A 138 1.11 20.44 6.56
CA ASP A 138 2.17 21.42 6.39
C ASP A 138 1.58 22.70 5.79
N ASN A 139 1.38 23.72 6.62
CA ASN A 139 0.79 25.00 6.20
C ASN A 139 1.88 26.03 5.83
N SER A 140 3.08 25.57 5.46
CA SER A 140 4.12 26.46 4.95
C SER A 140 3.69 27.09 3.61
N PRO A 141 4.18 28.30 3.26
CA PRO A 141 3.80 28.97 2.01
C PRO A 141 4.10 28.17 0.73
N ASP A 142 5.04 27.24 0.81
CA ASP A 142 5.47 26.38 -0.31
C ASP A 142 4.60 25.12 -0.46
N SER A 143 3.77 24.81 0.55
CA SER A 143 2.88 23.64 0.56
C SER A 143 1.55 23.96 -0.11
N ARG A 144 1.05 23.05 -0.95
CA ARG A 144 -0.28 23.18 -1.56
C ARG A 144 -1.33 22.35 -0.82
N ILE A 145 -0.98 21.76 0.32
CA ILE A 145 -1.88 20.86 1.06
C ILE A 145 -3.19 21.56 1.42
N ASP A 146 -3.13 22.86 1.73
CA ASP A 146 -4.30 23.68 2.08
C ASP A 146 -5.35 23.72 0.97
N THR A 147 -4.94 23.62 -0.29
CA THR A 147 -5.89 23.58 -1.41
C THR A 147 -6.78 22.34 -1.39
N TYR A 148 -6.35 21.28 -0.72
CA TYR A 148 -7.09 20.01 -0.60
C TYR A 148 -7.90 19.91 0.70
N THR A 149 -7.60 20.76 1.70
CA THR A 149 -8.26 20.74 3.00
C THR A 149 -9.44 21.71 3.07
N VAL A 150 -9.56 22.63 2.10
CA VAL A 150 -10.69 23.54 1.98
C VAL A 150 -12.01 22.78 1.83
N ARG A 151 -12.99 23.21 2.62
CA ARG A 151 -14.38 22.73 2.57
C ARG A 151 -15.02 23.08 1.23
N GLY A 152 -15.74 22.13 0.63
CA GLY A 152 -16.46 22.35 -0.62
C GLY A 152 -17.63 23.33 -0.44
N ALA A 153 -17.98 24.07 -1.49
CA ALA A 153 -19.08 25.03 -1.46
C ALA A 153 -20.44 24.39 -1.11
N ASP A 154 -20.64 23.13 -1.50
CA ASP A 154 -21.87 22.38 -1.28
C ASP A 154 -21.85 21.52 -0.01
N GLU A 155 -20.76 21.53 0.76
CA GLU A 155 -20.66 20.75 2.00
C GLU A 155 -21.25 21.55 3.16
N GLU A 156 -22.31 21.08 3.82
CA GLU A 156 -22.87 21.73 5.03
C GLU A 156 -21.98 21.57 6.27
N VAL A 157 -21.24 20.48 6.35
CA VAL A 157 -20.24 20.19 7.39
C VAL A 157 -19.11 19.39 6.74
N GLN A 158 -17.87 19.71 7.07
CA GLN A 158 -16.72 18.90 6.63
C GLN A 158 -16.61 17.69 7.55
N LEU A 159 -16.96 16.51 7.04
CA LEU A 159 -16.77 15.23 7.73
C LEU A 159 -15.31 14.78 7.60
N GLY A 160 -14.82 14.06 8.61
CA GLY A 160 -13.47 13.49 8.60
C GLY A 160 -13.26 12.54 7.44
N SER A 161 -14.26 11.70 7.14
CA SER A 161 -14.24 10.79 5.99
C SER A 161 -14.11 11.51 4.65
N THR A 162 -14.88 12.58 4.44
CA THR A 162 -14.85 13.37 3.21
C THR A 162 -13.50 14.07 3.04
N LEU A 163 -12.96 14.67 4.10
CA LEU A 163 -11.65 15.30 4.08
C LEU A 163 -10.55 14.27 3.80
N TYR A 164 -10.56 13.13 4.49
CA TYR A 164 -9.60 12.05 4.28
C TYR A 164 -9.64 11.51 2.84
N ALA A 165 -10.83 11.26 2.30
CA ALA A 165 -11.00 10.79 0.93
C ALA A 165 -10.50 11.80 -0.11
N LYS A 166 -10.75 13.10 0.10
CA LYS A 166 -10.22 14.18 -0.75
C LYS A 166 -8.70 14.18 -0.77
N LEU A 167 -8.07 14.17 0.41
CA LEU A 167 -6.61 14.13 0.55
C LEU A 167 -6.02 12.88 -0.11
N LYS A 168 -6.57 11.71 0.20
CA LYS A 168 -6.15 10.44 -0.40
C LYS A 168 -6.21 10.50 -1.92
N LYS A 169 -7.31 10.97 -2.49
CA LYS A 169 -7.50 11.07 -3.95
C LYS A 169 -6.51 12.05 -4.58
N ALA A 170 -6.36 13.25 -4.02
CA ALA A 170 -5.50 14.28 -4.58
C ALA A 170 -4.01 13.87 -4.53
N LEU A 171 -3.58 13.34 -3.39
CA LEU A 171 -2.17 13.04 -3.14
C LEU A 171 -1.72 11.76 -3.85
N THR A 172 -2.58 10.73 -3.93
CA THR A 172 -2.26 9.54 -4.73
C THR A 172 -2.27 9.81 -6.24
N LEU A 173 -3.11 10.73 -6.72
CA LEU A 173 -3.07 11.20 -8.10
C LEU A 173 -1.77 11.96 -8.39
N ASN A 174 -1.34 12.85 -7.50
CA ASN A 174 -0.07 13.56 -7.63
C ASN A 174 1.11 12.58 -7.73
N ASP A 175 1.12 11.55 -6.88
CA ASP A 175 2.13 10.49 -6.94
C ASP A 175 2.06 9.71 -8.26
N ALA A 176 0.87 9.47 -8.81
CA ALA A 176 0.72 8.84 -10.12
C ALA A 176 1.27 9.72 -11.26
N VAL A 177 0.99 11.02 -11.24
CA VAL A 177 1.50 11.99 -12.23
C VAL A 177 3.02 12.11 -12.15
N LYS A 178 3.58 12.24 -10.93
CA LYS A 178 5.04 12.24 -10.71
C LYS A 178 5.68 10.96 -11.24
N ARG A 179 5.05 9.81 -11.02
CA ARG A 179 5.50 8.52 -11.56
C ARG A 179 5.49 8.48 -13.08
N ALA A 180 4.42 8.96 -13.72
CA ALA A 180 4.35 9.04 -15.17
C ALA A 180 5.44 9.96 -15.73
N GLY A 181 5.64 11.14 -15.14
CA GLY A 181 6.71 12.06 -15.52
C GLY A 181 8.12 11.48 -15.34
N LEU A 182 8.34 10.69 -14.29
CA LEU A 182 9.60 9.95 -14.10
C LEU A 182 9.81 8.88 -15.17
N GLN A 183 8.75 8.17 -15.55
CA GLN A 183 8.80 7.18 -16.61
C GLN A 183 9.11 7.84 -17.97
N ASP A 184 8.45 8.94 -18.30
CA ASP A 184 8.75 9.75 -19.50
C ASP A 184 10.18 10.31 -19.46
N HIS A 185 10.65 10.74 -18.29
CA HIS A 185 12.02 11.23 -18.15
C HIS A 185 13.03 10.11 -18.42
N ILE A 186 12.84 8.91 -17.84
CA ILE A 186 13.63 7.71 -18.17
C ILE A 186 13.63 7.44 -19.68
N HIS A 187 12.52 7.69 -20.37
CA HIS A 187 12.42 7.49 -21.81
C HIS A 187 13.17 8.52 -22.65
N THR A 188 13.46 9.69 -22.08
CA THR A 188 14.12 10.81 -22.79
C THR A 188 15.62 10.92 -22.48
N VAL A 189 16.10 10.32 -21.38
CA VAL A 189 17.53 10.31 -21.06
C VAL A 189 18.34 9.63 -22.17
N ARG A 190 19.35 10.33 -22.67
CA ARG A 190 20.28 9.84 -23.69
C ARG A 190 21.71 10.21 -23.34
N LEU A 191 22.65 9.39 -23.77
CA LEU A 191 24.05 9.77 -23.76
C LEU A 191 24.29 10.87 -24.79
N HIS A 192 24.73 12.04 -24.32
CA HIS A 192 25.09 13.17 -25.18
C HIS A 192 26.61 13.37 -25.15
N ASN A 193 27.23 13.53 -26.32
CA ASN A 193 28.66 13.80 -26.46
C ASN A 193 29.56 12.82 -25.69
N GLN A 194 29.13 11.57 -25.53
CA GLN A 194 29.85 10.54 -24.76
C GLN A 194 30.11 10.91 -23.29
N ASP A 195 29.37 11.87 -22.73
CA ASP A 195 29.52 12.31 -21.34
C ASP A 195 28.80 11.36 -20.37
N VAL A 196 29.50 10.28 -20.01
CA VAL A 196 29.00 9.26 -19.07
C VAL A 196 28.82 9.82 -17.66
N VAL A 197 29.61 10.83 -17.27
CA VAL A 197 29.52 11.43 -15.94
C VAL A 197 28.20 12.19 -15.80
N LYS A 198 27.81 12.95 -16.83
CA LYS A 198 26.52 13.63 -16.87
C LYS A 198 25.36 12.64 -16.90
N LEU A 199 25.46 11.60 -17.74
CA LEU A 199 24.45 10.53 -17.79
C LEU A 199 24.28 9.85 -16.42
N GLY A 200 25.38 9.52 -15.74
CA GLY A 200 25.35 8.92 -14.41
C GLY A 200 24.62 9.79 -13.40
N LYS A 201 24.92 11.09 -13.35
CA LYS A 201 24.24 12.05 -12.45
C LYS A 201 22.73 12.16 -12.74
N GLU A 202 22.34 12.16 -14.00
CA GLU A 202 20.93 12.25 -14.41
C GLU A 202 20.17 10.98 -14.02
N LEU A 203 20.76 9.80 -14.25
CA LEU A 203 20.20 8.53 -13.80
C LEU A 203 20.11 8.44 -12.28
N ASP A 204 21.15 8.83 -11.54
CA ASP A 204 21.13 8.87 -10.07
C ASP A 204 20.03 9.79 -9.53
N SER A 205 19.83 10.95 -10.15
CA SER A 205 18.74 11.88 -9.82
C SER A 205 17.37 11.21 -10.00
N ILE A 206 17.15 10.54 -11.14
CA ILE A 206 15.92 9.77 -11.40
C ILE A 206 15.73 8.69 -10.33
N TRP A 207 16.76 7.91 -10.02
CA TRP A 207 16.66 6.81 -9.05
C TRP A 207 16.36 7.32 -7.64
N ASN A 208 16.97 8.43 -7.22
CA ASN A 208 16.65 9.06 -5.94
C ASN A 208 15.19 9.52 -5.87
N ASN A 209 14.66 10.10 -6.95
CA ASN A 209 13.26 10.50 -7.02
C ASN A 209 12.29 9.31 -6.96
N VAL A 210 12.67 8.15 -7.52
CA VAL A 210 11.88 6.92 -7.45
C VAL A 210 11.84 6.34 -6.04
N VAL A 211 12.98 6.35 -5.34
CA VAL A 211 13.05 5.87 -3.95
C VAL A 211 12.13 6.71 -3.06
N CYS A 212 12.05 8.01 -3.28
CA CYS A 212 11.10 8.91 -2.61
C CYS A 212 9.63 8.61 -2.92
N LEU A 213 9.33 7.89 -4.01
CA LEU A 213 7.98 7.42 -4.37
C LEU A 213 7.78 5.93 -4.02
N GLN A 214 8.70 5.35 -3.25
CA GLN A 214 8.67 4.00 -2.69
C GLN A 214 8.44 2.87 -3.72
N ARG A 215 8.84 3.06 -4.98
CA ARG A 215 8.86 1.98 -5.97
C ARG A 215 10.23 1.31 -5.97
N HIS A 216 10.25 -0.01 -5.82
CA HIS A 216 11.47 -0.77 -6.09
C HIS A 216 11.55 -1.02 -7.59
N PHE A 217 12.30 -0.19 -8.32
CA PHE A 217 12.67 -0.55 -9.68
C PHE A 217 13.66 -1.72 -9.62
N ASN A 218 13.29 -2.81 -10.28
CA ASN A 218 14.16 -3.98 -10.35
C ASN A 218 15.44 -3.63 -11.13
N GLU A 219 16.51 -4.39 -10.85
CA GLU A 219 17.79 -4.25 -11.54
C GLU A 219 17.65 -4.40 -13.07
N ASP A 220 16.61 -5.09 -13.52
CA ASP A 220 16.32 -5.29 -14.94
C ASP A 220 15.88 -3.99 -15.62
N LEU A 221 15.06 -3.17 -14.96
CA LEU A 221 14.71 -1.86 -15.50
C LEU A 221 15.93 -0.94 -15.54
N LYS A 222 16.76 -0.92 -14.49
CA LYS A 222 17.98 -0.09 -14.49
C LYS A 222 18.91 -0.45 -15.65
N LYS A 223 19.11 -1.75 -15.88
CA LYS A 223 19.91 -2.27 -17.01
C LYS A 223 19.26 -1.95 -18.36
N SER A 224 17.94 -2.08 -18.47
CA SER A 224 17.15 -1.70 -19.64
C SER A 224 17.29 -0.22 -19.97
N THR A 225 17.19 0.66 -18.96
CA THR A 225 17.39 2.11 -19.12
C THR A 225 18.82 2.41 -19.58
N LEU A 226 19.84 1.84 -18.93
CA LEU A 226 21.24 2.05 -19.31
C LEU A 226 21.52 1.60 -20.75
N TYR A 227 20.96 0.46 -21.16
CA TYR A 227 21.00 -0.03 -22.52
C TYR A 227 20.38 0.99 -23.48
N CYS A 228 19.14 1.44 -23.23
CA CYS A 228 18.47 2.42 -24.09
C CYS A 228 19.22 3.75 -24.21
N CYS A 229 19.84 4.23 -23.13
CA CYS A 229 20.62 5.47 -23.14
C CYS A 229 21.91 5.39 -23.97
N THR A 230 22.47 4.19 -24.16
CA THR A 230 23.78 3.97 -24.80
C THR A 230 23.72 3.25 -26.14
N ALA A 231 22.60 2.59 -26.46
CA ALA A 231 22.45 1.74 -27.65
C ALA A 231 22.57 2.48 -29.01
N GLN A 232 22.44 3.81 -29.02
CA GLN A 232 22.58 4.62 -30.24
C GLN A 232 23.98 5.20 -30.41
N ASP A 233 24.87 5.07 -29.42
CA ASP A 233 26.24 5.57 -29.49
C ASP A 233 27.20 4.44 -29.92
N TRP A 234 27.80 4.63 -31.09
CA TRP A 234 28.70 3.65 -31.71
C TRP A 234 29.91 3.32 -30.82
N PHE A 235 30.34 4.23 -29.95
CA PHE A 235 31.48 4.03 -29.05
C PHE A 235 31.19 2.94 -27.99
N TYR A 236 29.93 2.76 -27.62
CA TYR A 236 29.52 1.81 -26.59
C TYR A 236 29.04 0.47 -27.13
N THR A 237 29.09 0.24 -28.45
CA THR A 237 28.61 -0.98 -29.11
C THR A 237 29.13 -2.26 -28.44
N ASN A 238 30.44 -2.33 -28.14
CA ASN A 238 31.05 -3.49 -27.49
C ASN A 238 30.51 -3.73 -26.06
N SER A 239 30.21 -2.66 -25.33
CA SER A 239 29.65 -2.74 -23.97
C SER A 239 28.19 -3.17 -24.01
N VAL A 240 27.45 -2.68 -25.01
CA VAL A 240 26.06 -3.06 -25.28
C VAL A 240 25.95 -4.54 -25.66
N ASP A 241 26.87 -5.03 -26.48
CA ASP A 241 26.93 -6.44 -26.86
C ASP A 241 27.30 -7.33 -25.67
N ALA A 242 28.27 -6.91 -24.84
CA ALA A 242 28.61 -7.61 -23.61
C ALA A 242 27.41 -7.70 -22.63
N LEU A 243 26.61 -6.62 -22.50
CA LEU A 243 25.38 -6.62 -21.71
C LEU A 243 24.34 -7.62 -22.24
N LYS A 244 24.13 -7.67 -23.56
CA LYS A 244 23.24 -8.65 -24.20
C LYS A 244 23.71 -10.08 -23.95
N THR A 245 25.01 -10.34 -24.09
CA THR A 245 25.59 -11.67 -23.83
C THR A 245 25.48 -12.08 -22.37
N ALA A 246 25.67 -11.15 -21.43
CA ALA A 246 25.58 -11.43 -20.00
C ALA A 246 24.15 -11.73 -19.53
N LYS A 247 23.12 -11.22 -20.23
CA LYS A 247 21.72 -11.48 -19.89
C LYS A 247 20.84 -11.62 -21.15
N PRO A 248 20.92 -12.76 -21.85
CA PRO A 248 20.23 -12.97 -23.12
C PRO A 248 18.70 -12.98 -22.99
N ASP A 249 18.17 -13.39 -21.83
CA ASP A 249 16.73 -13.43 -21.56
C ASP A 249 16.14 -12.05 -21.20
N CYS A 250 16.99 -11.03 -21.02
CA CYS A 250 16.51 -9.70 -20.70
C CYS A 250 15.95 -9.05 -21.95
N LYS A 251 14.65 -8.76 -21.91
CA LYS A 251 13.97 -8.03 -22.97
C LYS A 251 14.24 -6.54 -22.82
N TYR A 252 15.48 -6.11 -23.10
CA TYR A 252 15.94 -4.73 -22.95
C TYR A 252 15.06 -3.69 -23.68
N ASN A 253 14.34 -4.09 -24.72
CA ASN A 253 13.38 -3.23 -25.41
C ASN A 253 11.94 -3.33 -24.85
N GLU A 254 11.57 -4.43 -24.16
CA GLU A 254 10.21 -4.64 -23.63
C GLU A 254 10.10 -4.28 -22.15
N ALA A 255 11.16 -4.42 -21.36
CA ALA A 255 11.22 -3.94 -19.97
C ALA A 255 11.05 -2.42 -19.88
N TYR A 256 11.32 -1.72 -20.98
CA TYR A 256 11.06 -0.31 -21.21
C TYR A 256 9.57 0.00 -21.50
N CYS A 257 8.74 -0.97 -21.88
CA CYS A 257 7.38 -0.76 -22.37
C CYS A 257 6.27 -1.04 -21.34
N HIS A 258 6.52 -1.02 -20.03
CA HIS A 258 5.46 -1.24 -19.03
C HIS A 258 4.66 0.03 -18.69
N GLY A 259 4.15 0.72 -19.73
CA GLY A 259 3.06 1.69 -19.61
C GLY A 259 1.71 1.03 -19.98
N PRO A 260 0.57 1.44 -19.38
CA PRO A 260 -0.75 0.90 -19.71
C PRO A 260 -1.19 1.13 -21.18
N GLU A 261 -0.45 1.93 -21.96
CA GLU A 261 -0.70 2.17 -23.39
C GLU A 261 0.11 1.24 -24.33
N CYS A 262 1.05 0.44 -23.82
CA CYS A 262 1.94 -0.35 -24.68
C CYS A 262 1.39 -1.71 -25.13
N THR A 263 0.16 -2.08 -24.77
CA THR A 263 -0.45 -3.37 -25.19
C THR A 263 -0.98 -3.38 -26.62
N GLY A 264 -0.85 -2.28 -27.38
CA GLY A 264 -1.50 -2.12 -28.70
C GLY A 264 -0.62 -2.06 -29.95
N SER A 265 0.71 -2.07 -29.88
CA SER A 265 1.56 -1.85 -31.07
C SER A 265 2.45 -3.04 -31.42
N LYS A 266 1.83 -4.16 -31.83
CA LYS A 266 2.45 -5.08 -32.79
C LYS A 266 2.19 -4.53 -34.19
N LYS A 267 2.99 -3.57 -34.65
CA LYS A 267 3.13 -3.31 -36.10
C LYS A 267 4.48 -3.85 -36.56
N ALA A 268 4.38 -4.77 -37.51
CA ALA A 268 5.48 -5.44 -38.17
C ALA A 268 6.56 -4.44 -38.62
N VAL A 269 7.79 -4.68 -38.20
CA VAL A 269 8.96 -4.02 -38.77
C VAL A 269 9.18 -4.65 -40.16
N GLY A 270 8.62 -4.00 -41.18
CA GLY A 270 8.96 -4.26 -42.56
C GLY A 270 10.39 -3.81 -42.83
N SER A 271 11.21 -4.76 -43.29
CA SER A 271 12.54 -4.52 -43.84
C SER A 271 12.47 -3.46 -44.94
N TYR A 272 13.23 -2.38 -44.80
CA TYR A 272 13.65 -1.57 -45.94
C TYR A 272 15.16 -1.59 -46.03
N GLY A 273 15.63 -2.44 -46.93
CA GLY A 273 17.00 -2.48 -47.43
C GLY A 273 17.36 -1.23 -48.22
N ARG A 274 18.66 -0.99 -48.28
CA ARG A 274 19.32 0.00 -49.13
C ARG A 274 18.96 -0.23 -50.60
N SER A 275 18.72 0.86 -51.33
CA SER A 275 19.05 0.96 -52.75
C SER A 275 19.53 2.38 -53.08
N ILE A 276 20.71 2.43 -53.68
CA ILE A 276 21.38 3.59 -54.27
C ILE A 276 20.74 3.84 -55.66
N GLY A 277 20.54 5.09 -56.09
CA GLY A 277 20.15 5.36 -57.48
C GLY A 277 19.68 6.79 -57.83
N ILE A 278 20.63 7.71 -58.01
CA ILE A 278 20.81 8.70 -59.10
C ILE A 278 19.60 9.48 -59.70
N ARG A 279 19.84 10.81 -59.81
CA ARG A 279 19.33 11.86 -60.75
C ARG A 279 17.96 12.51 -60.50
N GLY A 280 18.03 13.82 -60.25
CA GLY A 280 16.99 14.80 -60.56
C GLY A 280 17.49 16.21 -60.30
N GLN A 281 17.93 16.91 -61.37
CA GLN A 281 18.17 18.35 -61.36
C GLN A 281 16.92 19.10 -60.93
N VAL A 282 17.05 20.09 -60.05
CA VAL A 282 16.11 21.22 -59.99
C VAL A 282 16.90 22.49 -59.69
N SER A 283 16.99 23.37 -60.68
CA SER A 283 17.37 24.77 -60.53
C SER A 283 16.23 25.56 -59.91
N TRP A 284 16.54 26.51 -59.04
CA TRP A 284 15.69 27.70 -58.86
C TRP A 284 16.57 28.95 -58.76
N ALA A 285 15.97 30.03 -59.26
CA ALA A 285 16.53 31.33 -59.63
C ALA A 285 17.11 32.15 -58.47
#